data_AF-A0A413X066-F1
#
_entry.id   AF-A0A413X066-F1
#
_cell.length_a   1.000
_cell.length_b   1.000
_cell.length_c   1.000
_cell.angle_alpha   90.00
_cell.angle_beta   90.00
_cell.angle_gamma   90.00
#
_symmetry.space_group_name_H-M   'P 1'
#
loop_
_entity.id
_entity.type
_entity.pdbx_description
1 polymer ?
#
loop_
_entity_poly.entity_id
_entity_poly.type
_entity_poly.pdbx_seq_one_letter_code
_entity_poly.pdbx_strand_id
1 'polypeptide(L)'
;MRPKVIFLPHANIQYSQLKMERREWVVKNCYEKLFDLVRDNQYKIGFEASGKTLDEMERLAPEVMEKLKALILDGQVEPVASPYTHLMMGNVPREVAVHTLLRSLDTWERYTGIRPKVGWNPECSWNAQIPGIYKEVGIETLIMDADSFFLSFPEIRKATGLCYDVQGHSNKNQLFLIEEYIKDKPEYLKYLTNPSICDNGLKLIFRSDCMANLLLWYLMGATEGVRNEAVRYEEIQSMFCRWNARAQETGSFIMPYAEDAEYIGSSAYFYVKQFNQARFFEEEGDSLKRFKEIMDLSIESGFVPATPSEVMESAELLENPFILKIENGAAWHGGTAKAWLNTDQALQLDPVCRMILEGIEGIAAYKQIDWHESEALAAAFRAVTEGWVSDARWPPAPTSPGRFNVKEALEALYRANDRVAEAMEELGISGLRSLYSPNIMSSQLGLIEERLMEMRYFEEE
;
A
#
# COMPACT_ATOMS: atom_id res chain seq x y z
N MET A 1 -4.36 7.43 31.19
CA MET A 1 -3.60 8.23 30.20
C MET A 1 -4.55 8.60 29.08
N ARG A 2 -4.42 9.77 28.42
CA ARG A 2 -5.28 10.07 27.25
C ARG A 2 -4.87 9.15 26.08
N PRO A 3 -5.80 8.45 25.41
CA PRO A 3 -5.46 7.63 24.26
C PRO A 3 -4.83 8.44 23.13
N LYS A 4 -3.99 7.80 22.33
CA LYS A 4 -3.36 8.38 21.14
C LYS A 4 -4.17 8.10 19.88
N VAL A 5 -3.98 8.90 18.83
CA VAL A 5 -4.57 8.69 17.51
C VAL A 5 -3.50 8.79 16.43
N ILE A 6 -3.46 7.80 15.54
CA ILE A 6 -2.58 7.77 14.37
C ILE A 6 -3.40 8.02 13.11
N PHE A 7 -3.00 9.02 12.33
CA PHE A 7 -3.43 9.17 10.95
C PHE A 7 -2.25 8.83 10.03
N LEU A 8 -2.49 7.98 9.04
CA LEU A 8 -1.47 7.52 8.10
C LEU A 8 -2.01 7.55 6.67
N PRO A 9 -1.98 8.72 6.00
CA PRO A 9 -2.16 8.77 4.55
C PRO A 9 -1.02 8.02 3.86
N HIS A 10 -1.36 7.16 2.89
CA HIS A 10 -0.39 6.35 2.16
C HIS A 10 -0.41 6.71 0.66
N ALA A 11 0.75 6.97 0.07
CA ALA A 11 0.86 7.64 -1.22
C ALA A 11 1.45 6.74 -2.32
N ASN A 12 0.69 6.55 -3.40
CA ASN A 12 1.09 5.72 -4.53
C ASN A 12 0.98 6.51 -5.85
N ILE A 13 2.10 7.01 -6.36
CA ILE A 13 2.09 7.76 -7.64
C ILE A 13 1.84 6.86 -8.87
N GLN A 14 2.03 5.55 -8.71
CA GLN A 14 1.74 4.55 -9.73
C GLN A 14 0.30 4.04 -9.66
N TYR A 15 -0.55 4.71 -8.87
CA TYR A 15 -1.95 4.36 -8.70
C TYR A 15 -2.57 3.98 -10.05
N SER A 16 -3.25 2.84 -10.08
CA SER A 16 -4.03 2.42 -11.23
C SER A 16 -4.91 3.57 -11.74
N GLN A 17 -5.03 3.80 -13.04
CA GLN A 17 -5.83 4.92 -13.61
C GLN A 17 -5.35 6.35 -13.26
N LEU A 18 -4.21 6.52 -12.56
CA LEU A 18 -3.52 7.81 -12.47
C LEU A 18 -2.56 8.01 -13.65
N LYS A 19 -3.04 8.73 -14.67
CA LYS A 19 -2.23 9.05 -15.86
C LYS A 19 -0.97 9.83 -15.50
N MET A 20 0.12 9.59 -16.26
CA MET A 20 1.42 10.20 -15.98
C MET A 20 1.36 11.74 -15.98
N GLU A 21 0.59 12.31 -16.91
CA GLU A 21 0.40 13.77 -17.02
C GLU A 21 -0.33 14.38 -15.81
N ARG A 22 -1.01 13.57 -14.99
CA ARG A 22 -1.71 13.99 -13.77
C ARG A 22 -0.88 13.80 -12.50
N ARG A 23 0.26 13.12 -12.56
CA ARG A 23 1.10 12.85 -11.38
C ARG A 23 1.57 14.12 -10.69
N GLU A 24 2.07 15.12 -11.44
CA GLU A 24 2.48 16.41 -10.85
C GLU A 24 1.30 17.12 -10.19
N TRP A 25 0.12 17.07 -10.82
CA TRP A 25 -1.10 17.64 -10.25
C TRP A 25 -1.45 16.97 -8.92
N VAL A 26 -1.37 15.64 -8.81
CA VAL A 26 -1.61 14.91 -7.55
C VAL A 26 -0.58 15.29 -6.50
N VAL A 27 0.71 15.38 -6.86
CA VAL A 27 1.76 15.80 -5.93
C VAL A 27 1.45 17.18 -5.33
N LYS A 28 1.02 18.14 -6.16
CA LYS A 28 0.71 19.52 -5.72
C LYS A 28 -0.66 19.68 -5.07
N ASN A 29 -1.66 18.91 -5.48
CA ASN A 29 -3.04 19.09 -5.01
C ASN A 29 -3.44 18.12 -3.91
N CYS A 30 -2.67 17.05 -3.71
CA CYS A 30 -2.88 16.11 -2.62
C CYS A 30 -1.75 16.19 -1.60
N TYR A 31 -0.53 15.81 -1.98
CA TYR A 31 0.57 15.66 -1.01
C TYR A 31 1.04 17.01 -0.45
N GLU A 32 1.28 18.00 -1.32
CA GLU A 32 1.71 19.34 -0.88
C GLU A 32 0.67 19.99 0.05
N LYS A 33 -0.62 19.93 -0.31
CA LYS A 33 -1.71 20.48 0.51
C LYS A 33 -1.85 19.75 1.84
N LEU A 34 -1.68 18.43 1.86
CA LEU A 34 -1.61 17.66 3.10
C LEU A 34 -0.44 18.11 3.98
N PHE A 35 0.75 18.29 3.40
CA PHE A 35 1.94 18.75 4.14
C PHE A 35 1.76 20.17 4.69
N ASP A 36 1.19 21.08 3.91
CA ASP A 36 0.86 22.44 4.37
C ASP A 36 -0.16 22.38 5.52
N LEU A 37 -1.20 21.54 5.41
CA LEU A 37 -2.18 21.34 6.48
C LEU A 37 -1.55 20.79 7.77
N VAL A 38 -0.63 19.82 7.66
CA VAL A 38 0.10 19.26 8.81
C VAL A 38 0.97 20.33 9.47
N ARG A 39 1.76 21.07 8.67
CA ARG A 39 2.61 22.17 9.16
C ARG A 39 1.78 23.22 9.89
N ASP A 40 0.75 23.76 9.24
CA ASP A 40 0.04 24.95 9.70
C ASP A 40 -0.77 24.70 10.98
N ASN A 41 -1.13 23.44 11.24
CA ASN A 41 -1.90 23.03 12.41
C ASN A 41 -1.08 22.25 13.44
N GLN A 42 0.23 22.07 13.20
CA GLN A 42 1.14 21.33 14.09
C GLN A 42 0.66 19.90 14.38
N TYR A 43 0.04 19.26 13.38
CA TYR A 43 -0.40 17.88 13.49
C TYR A 43 0.79 16.90 13.47
N LYS A 44 0.52 15.69 13.95
CA LYS A 44 1.40 14.53 13.84
C LYS A 44 0.73 13.42 13.05
N ILE A 45 1.43 12.90 12.04
CA ILE A 45 0.95 11.80 11.18
C ILE A 45 2.09 10.81 10.89
N GLY A 46 1.72 9.58 10.52
CA GLY A 46 2.59 8.77 9.67
C GLY A 46 2.36 9.17 8.21
N PHE A 47 3.38 9.10 7.36
CA PHE A 47 3.19 9.24 5.92
C PHE A 47 3.89 8.10 5.22
N GLU A 48 3.11 7.27 4.54
CA GLU A 48 3.63 6.18 3.74
C GLU A 48 3.82 6.65 2.30
N ALA A 49 4.94 6.25 1.71
CA ALA A 49 5.16 6.37 0.28
C ALA A 49 6.11 5.27 -0.21
N SER A 50 5.80 4.73 -1.38
CA SER A 50 6.72 3.88 -2.13
C SER A 50 7.97 4.65 -2.56
N GLY A 51 9.09 3.96 -2.76
CA GLY A 51 10.31 4.58 -3.28
C GLY A 51 10.09 5.26 -4.65
N LYS A 52 9.24 4.72 -5.50
CA LYS A 52 8.86 5.31 -6.79
C LYS A 52 8.02 6.57 -6.62
N THR A 53 7.13 6.61 -5.62
CA THR A 53 6.42 7.86 -5.25
C THR A 53 7.40 8.96 -4.88
N LEU A 54 8.45 8.65 -4.11
CA LEU A 54 9.47 9.64 -3.74
C LEU A 54 10.30 10.12 -4.93
N ASP A 55 10.76 9.19 -5.79
CA ASP A 55 11.50 9.54 -7.00
C ASP A 55 10.68 10.46 -7.93
N GLU A 56 9.39 10.19 -8.11
CA GLU A 56 8.51 11.05 -8.91
C GLU A 56 8.20 12.38 -8.23
N MET A 57 8.02 12.39 -6.89
CA MET A 57 7.83 13.64 -6.14
C MET A 57 9.03 14.56 -6.28
N GLU A 58 10.25 14.04 -6.10
CA GLU A 58 11.49 14.81 -6.29
C GLU A 58 11.65 15.30 -7.74
N ARG A 59 11.31 14.45 -8.72
CA ARG A 59 11.45 14.80 -10.15
C ARG A 59 10.44 15.85 -10.61
N LEU A 60 9.20 15.76 -10.14
CA LEU A 60 8.07 16.58 -10.62
C LEU A 60 7.90 17.86 -9.81
N ALA A 61 8.14 17.80 -8.50
CA ALA A 61 7.91 18.90 -7.58
C ALA A 61 8.89 18.82 -6.39
N PRO A 62 10.20 19.09 -6.60
CA PRO A 62 11.23 19.00 -5.55
C PRO A 62 10.92 19.92 -4.36
N GLU A 63 10.18 21.01 -4.56
CA GLU A 63 9.68 21.86 -3.47
C GLU A 63 8.76 21.12 -2.49
N VAL A 64 8.02 20.11 -2.97
CA VAL A 64 7.14 19.27 -2.15
C VAL A 64 7.95 18.23 -1.38
N MET A 65 9.01 17.68 -1.98
CA MET A 65 9.96 16.80 -1.28
C MET A 65 10.66 17.55 -0.12
N GLU A 66 11.08 18.79 -0.34
CA GLU A 66 11.68 19.62 0.72
C GLU A 66 10.69 19.91 1.86
N LYS A 67 9.39 20.10 1.56
CA LYS A 67 8.35 20.20 2.60
C LYS A 67 8.22 18.91 3.42
N LEU A 68 8.18 17.75 2.77
CA LEU A 68 8.14 16.45 3.45
C LEU A 68 9.36 16.28 4.38
N LYS A 69 10.55 16.56 3.86
CA LYS A 69 11.80 16.48 4.63
C LYS A 69 11.78 17.39 5.86
N ALA A 70 11.34 18.64 5.72
CA ALA A 70 11.21 19.56 6.84
C ALA A 70 10.26 19.01 7.93
N LEU A 71 9.09 18.52 7.53
CA LEU A 71 8.12 17.93 8.46
C LEU A 71 8.64 16.68 9.19
N ILE A 72 9.46 15.87 8.52
CA ILE A 72 10.11 14.71 9.14
C ILE A 72 11.14 15.17 10.18
N LEU A 73 11.98 16.15 9.84
CA LEU A 73 12.99 16.69 10.77
C LEU A 73 12.37 17.38 11.98
N ASP A 74 11.19 17.99 11.80
CA ASP A 74 10.42 18.62 12.87
C ASP A 74 9.62 17.59 13.71
N GLY A 75 9.63 16.30 13.34
CA GLY A 75 8.91 15.24 14.03
C GLY A 75 7.38 15.30 13.89
N GLN A 76 6.89 16.03 12.88
CA GLN A 76 5.47 16.12 12.53
C GLN A 76 5.03 14.97 11.63
N VAL A 77 5.93 14.46 10.79
CA VAL A 77 5.69 13.32 9.91
C VAL A 77 6.66 12.22 10.24
N GLU A 78 6.16 11.03 10.57
CA GLU A 78 7.00 9.83 10.62
C GLU A 78 7.00 9.15 9.23
N PRO A 79 8.18 8.91 8.63
CA PRO A 79 8.25 8.23 7.34
C PRO A 79 7.94 6.74 7.50
N VAL A 80 7.09 6.22 6.63
CA VAL A 80 6.67 4.82 6.60
C VAL A 80 7.00 4.23 5.23
N ALA A 81 7.81 3.16 5.21
CA ALA A 81 8.30 2.57 3.97
C ALA A 81 7.41 1.42 3.48
N SER A 82 7.11 1.41 2.19
CA SER A 82 6.68 0.23 1.44
C SER A 82 7.74 -0.15 0.40
N PRO A 83 7.61 -1.28 -0.31
CA PRO A 83 8.39 -1.60 -1.51
C PRO A 83 8.61 -0.43 -2.49
N TYR A 84 9.70 -0.48 -3.26
CA TYR A 84 10.05 0.61 -4.18
C TYR A 84 8.93 0.89 -5.21
N THR A 85 8.34 -0.15 -5.78
CA THR A 85 7.04 -0.07 -6.46
C THR A 85 5.97 -0.74 -5.59
N HIS A 86 4.70 -0.35 -5.73
CA HIS A 86 3.58 -0.94 -4.98
C HIS A 86 3.24 -2.35 -5.51
N LEU A 87 4.17 -3.29 -5.34
CA LEU A 87 4.01 -4.69 -5.73
C LEU A 87 3.30 -5.48 -4.65
N MET A 88 2.61 -6.54 -5.05
CA MET A 88 1.86 -7.38 -4.14
C MET A 88 2.80 -8.37 -3.43
N MET A 89 3.34 -8.01 -2.26
CA MET A 89 4.37 -8.81 -1.59
C MET A 89 3.96 -10.25 -1.29
N GLY A 90 2.67 -10.49 -1.01
CA GLY A 90 2.13 -11.83 -0.82
C GLY A 90 2.29 -12.77 -2.03
N ASN A 91 2.52 -12.23 -3.24
CA ASN A 91 2.47 -12.94 -4.52
C ASN A 91 3.82 -13.06 -5.24
N VAL A 92 4.85 -12.37 -4.76
CA VAL A 92 6.18 -12.36 -5.38
C VAL A 92 7.18 -13.25 -4.61
N PRO A 93 8.28 -13.69 -5.25
CA PRO A 93 9.36 -14.35 -4.54
C PRO A 93 9.91 -13.50 -3.39
N ARG A 94 10.33 -14.14 -2.31
CA ARG A 94 10.87 -13.46 -1.11
C ARG A 94 12.00 -12.48 -1.44
N GLU A 95 12.90 -12.87 -2.33
CA GLU A 95 14.05 -12.05 -2.73
C GLU A 95 13.63 -10.75 -3.42
N VAL A 96 12.62 -10.82 -4.30
CA VAL A 96 11.97 -9.64 -4.90
C VAL A 96 11.43 -8.72 -3.82
N ALA A 97 10.72 -9.25 -2.83
CA ALA A 97 10.14 -8.48 -1.72
C ALA A 97 11.21 -7.81 -0.84
N VAL A 98 12.32 -8.50 -0.53
CA VAL A 98 13.41 -7.95 0.28
C VAL A 98 14.13 -6.81 -0.45
N HIS A 99 14.54 -7.04 -1.69
CA HIS A 99 15.35 -6.06 -2.42
C HIS A 99 14.56 -4.83 -2.85
N THR A 100 13.28 -4.97 -3.21
CA THR A 100 12.44 -3.80 -3.48
C THR A 100 12.25 -2.95 -2.23
N LEU A 101 12.14 -3.57 -1.05
CA LEU A 101 11.98 -2.85 0.20
C LEU A 101 13.28 -2.16 0.61
N LEU A 102 14.43 -2.83 0.48
CA LEU A 102 15.75 -2.20 0.69
C LEU A 102 15.95 -0.98 -0.22
N ARG A 103 15.64 -1.11 -1.53
CA ARG A 103 15.71 0.01 -2.48
C ARG A 103 14.85 1.19 -2.02
N SER A 104 13.65 0.93 -1.50
CA SER A 104 12.77 1.98 -0.98
C SER A 104 13.36 2.66 0.26
N LEU A 105 13.91 1.90 1.20
CA LEU A 105 14.56 2.44 2.39
C LEU A 105 15.76 3.33 2.03
N ASP A 106 16.56 2.89 1.05
CA ASP A 106 17.68 3.67 0.52
C ASP A 106 17.20 4.96 -0.18
N THR A 107 16.07 4.90 -0.89
CA THR A 107 15.43 6.09 -1.50
C THR A 107 14.96 7.08 -0.44
N TRP A 108 14.29 6.63 0.62
CA TRP A 108 13.88 7.45 1.75
C TRP A 108 15.08 8.15 2.40
N GLU A 109 16.12 7.38 2.71
CA GLU A 109 17.35 7.89 3.34
C GLU A 109 18.06 8.90 2.42
N ARG A 110 18.14 8.62 1.11
CA ARG A 110 18.75 9.52 0.13
C ARG A 110 18.08 10.90 0.08
N TYR A 111 16.74 10.95 0.07
CA TYR A 111 16.02 12.22 -0.10
C TYR A 111 15.81 12.96 1.22
N THR A 112 15.48 12.23 2.29
CA THR A 112 15.09 12.84 3.57
C THR A 112 16.21 12.85 4.60
N GLY A 113 17.25 12.02 4.43
CA GLY A 113 18.27 11.77 5.44
C GLY A 113 17.81 10.80 6.55
N ILE A 114 16.58 10.30 6.48
CA ILE A 114 16.00 9.40 7.48
C ILE A 114 15.68 8.05 6.84
N ARG A 115 16.22 6.99 7.43
CA ARG A 115 15.85 5.61 7.10
C ARG A 115 14.62 5.19 7.92
N PRO A 116 13.48 4.84 7.29
CA PRO A 116 12.26 4.48 8.00
C PRO A 116 12.43 3.25 8.89
N LYS A 117 11.74 3.24 10.03
CA LYS A 117 11.64 2.10 10.96
C LYS A 117 10.26 1.46 10.99
N VAL A 118 9.30 2.08 10.32
CA VAL A 118 7.92 1.62 10.19
C VAL A 118 7.69 1.22 8.74
N GLY A 119 7.10 0.05 8.57
CA GLY A 119 6.77 -0.53 7.28
C GLY A 119 5.28 -0.52 7.01
N TRP A 120 4.91 -0.39 5.73
CA TRP A 120 3.58 -0.64 5.20
C TRP A 120 3.67 -1.69 4.10
N ASN A 121 2.83 -2.71 4.21
CA ASN A 121 2.74 -3.76 3.22
C ASN A 121 1.66 -3.41 2.20
N PRO A 122 2.00 -3.30 0.90
CA PRO A 122 1.05 -2.99 -0.15
C PRO A 122 -0.21 -3.84 -0.07
N GLU A 123 -1.36 -3.16 -0.09
CA GLU A 123 -2.70 -3.76 0.00
C GLU A 123 -2.90 -4.66 1.25
N CYS A 124 -2.04 -4.52 2.25
CA CYS A 124 -1.88 -5.42 3.41
C CYS A 124 -1.88 -6.91 3.06
N SER A 125 -1.22 -7.26 1.95
CA SER A 125 -1.23 -8.64 1.42
C SER A 125 -0.52 -9.65 2.31
N TRP A 126 -1.15 -10.79 2.62
CA TRP A 126 -0.65 -11.63 3.69
C TRP A 126 -0.15 -13.00 3.26
N ASN A 127 1.05 -13.35 3.75
CA ASN A 127 1.53 -14.71 3.89
C ASN A 127 2.50 -14.79 5.09
N ALA A 128 2.88 -16.01 5.49
CA ALA A 128 3.70 -16.23 6.69
C ALA A 128 5.13 -15.64 6.61
N GLN A 129 5.61 -15.25 5.43
CA GLN A 129 6.96 -14.71 5.25
C GLN A 129 7.03 -13.20 5.52
N ILE A 130 5.90 -12.49 5.42
CA ILE A 130 5.84 -11.02 5.50
C ILE A 130 6.53 -10.49 6.78
N PRO A 131 6.25 -10.98 8.00
CA PRO A 131 6.94 -10.50 9.20
C PRO A 131 8.46 -10.69 9.16
N GLY A 132 8.92 -11.79 8.55
CA GLY A 132 10.35 -12.09 8.42
C GLY A 132 11.06 -11.12 7.47
N ILE A 133 10.43 -10.81 6.33
CA ILE A 133 10.95 -9.89 5.31
C ILE A 133 11.15 -8.49 5.90
N TYR A 134 10.15 -7.95 6.58
CA TYR A 134 10.27 -6.63 7.22
C TYR A 134 11.35 -6.60 8.30
N LYS A 135 11.40 -7.64 9.15
CA LYS A 135 12.39 -7.69 10.22
C LYS A 135 13.83 -7.75 9.70
N GLU A 136 14.07 -8.50 8.64
CA GLU A 136 15.38 -8.67 8.01
C GLU A 136 15.94 -7.36 7.46
N VAL A 137 15.11 -6.51 6.86
CA VAL A 137 15.57 -5.23 6.29
C VAL A 137 15.71 -4.11 7.33
N GLY A 138 15.50 -4.41 8.61
CA GLY A 138 15.64 -3.47 9.72
C GLY A 138 14.38 -2.71 10.12
N ILE A 139 13.21 -3.07 9.59
CA ILE A 139 11.93 -2.49 10.05
C ILE A 139 11.58 -3.05 11.44
N GLU A 140 11.18 -2.15 12.33
CA GLU A 140 10.84 -2.46 13.73
C GLU A 140 9.34 -2.63 13.93
N THR A 141 8.54 -1.89 13.17
CA THR A 141 7.06 -1.87 13.26
C THR A 141 6.43 -2.05 11.89
N LEU A 142 5.41 -2.91 11.78
CA LEU A 142 4.62 -3.09 10.56
C LEU A 142 3.17 -2.65 10.79
N ILE A 143 2.65 -1.83 9.90
CA ILE A 143 1.21 -1.54 9.83
C ILE A 143 0.50 -2.73 9.15
N MET A 144 -0.57 -3.18 9.79
CA MET A 144 -1.30 -4.42 9.50
C MET A 144 -2.79 -4.13 9.30
N ASP A 145 -3.48 -4.98 8.54
CA ASP A 145 -4.93 -4.91 8.42
C ASP A 145 -5.65 -5.76 9.47
N ALA A 146 -6.46 -5.11 10.32
CA ALA A 146 -7.24 -5.78 11.34
C ALA A 146 -8.38 -6.61 10.75
N ASP A 147 -8.91 -6.21 9.60
CA ASP A 147 -10.09 -6.84 9.04
C ASP A 147 -9.73 -8.23 8.51
N SER A 148 -8.59 -8.36 7.82
CA SER A 148 -7.97 -9.65 7.46
C SER A 148 -7.68 -10.52 8.68
N PHE A 149 -7.17 -9.90 9.76
CA PHE A 149 -6.91 -10.59 11.02
C PHE A 149 -8.21 -11.15 11.63
N PHE A 150 -9.26 -10.33 11.74
CA PHE A 150 -10.53 -10.73 12.34
C PHE A 150 -11.31 -11.71 11.46
N LEU A 151 -11.32 -11.55 10.14
CA LEU A 151 -11.97 -12.49 9.24
C LEU A 151 -11.29 -13.87 9.25
N SER A 152 -10.05 -13.97 9.71
CA SER A 152 -9.37 -15.25 9.90
C SER A 152 -9.92 -16.05 11.10
N PHE A 153 -10.69 -15.44 12.00
CA PHE A 153 -11.44 -16.14 13.04
C PHE A 153 -12.75 -16.69 12.45
N PRO A 154 -12.95 -18.04 12.40
CA PRO A 154 -14.14 -18.63 11.77
C PRO A 154 -15.47 -18.11 12.32
N GLU A 155 -15.54 -17.82 13.62
CA GLU A 155 -16.71 -17.29 14.31
C GLU A 155 -17.06 -15.86 13.90
N ILE A 156 -16.05 -15.00 13.67
CA ILE A 156 -16.27 -13.63 13.20
C ILE A 156 -16.70 -13.67 11.73
N ARG A 157 -16.00 -14.43 10.90
CA ARG A 157 -16.36 -14.61 9.49
C ARG A 157 -17.77 -15.16 9.33
N LYS A 158 -18.15 -16.15 10.14
CA LYS A 158 -19.53 -16.68 10.17
C LYS A 158 -20.55 -15.64 10.62
N ALA A 159 -20.24 -14.83 11.63
CA ALA A 159 -21.16 -13.82 12.14
C ALA A 159 -21.38 -12.66 11.17
N THR A 160 -20.34 -12.26 10.43
CA THR A 160 -20.43 -11.22 9.39
C THR A 160 -21.07 -11.74 8.10
N GLY A 161 -21.05 -13.05 7.86
CA GLY A 161 -21.52 -13.65 6.60
C GLY A 161 -20.57 -13.41 5.42
N LEU A 162 -19.40 -12.81 5.67
CA LEU A 162 -18.38 -12.54 4.66
C LEU A 162 -17.65 -13.83 4.28
N CYS A 163 -17.25 -13.93 3.01
CA CYS A 163 -16.49 -15.05 2.49
C CYS A 163 -15.26 -14.56 1.72
N TYR A 164 -14.27 -15.44 1.58
CA TYR A 164 -13.11 -15.15 0.75
C TYR A 164 -13.48 -15.27 -0.72
N ASP A 165 -13.21 -14.20 -1.46
CA ASP A 165 -13.35 -14.17 -2.92
C ASP A 165 -11.98 -13.91 -3.55
N VAL A 166 -11.62 -14.75 -4.52
CA VAL A 166 -10.36 -14.70 -5.28
C VAL A 166 -10.54 -14.15 -6.69
N GLN A 167 -11.76 -13.70 -7.03
CA GLN A 167 -12.11 -13.11 -8.32
C GLN A 167 -12.52 -11.65 -8.17
N GLY A 168 -13.29 -11.34 -7.14
CA GLY A 168 -13.97 -10.06 -6.98
C GLY A 168 -13.20 -8.97 -6.25
N HIS A 169 -13.90 -7.84 -6.15
CA HIS A 169 -13.47 -6.63 -5.47
C HIS A 169 -13.61 -6.74 -3.94
N SER A 170 -13.14 -5.70 -3.24
CA SER A 170 -13.19 -5.64 -1.79
C SER A 170 -14.61 -5.65 -1.21
N ASN A 171 -14.75 -6.14 0.03
CA ASN A 171 -15.99 -6.13 0.80
C ASN A 171 -16.08 -4.92 1.76
N LYS A 172 -15.35 -3.82 1.48
CA LYS A 172 -15.16 -2.67 2.39
C LYS A 172 -16.46 -2.17 3.02
N ASN A 173 -17.52 -2.04 2.24
CA ASN A 173 -18.82 -1.53 2.72
C ASN A 173 -19.55 -2.45 3.69
N GLN A 174 -19.12 -3.70 3.86
CA GLN A 174 -19.71 -4.67 4.79
C GLN A 174 -18.84 -4.91 6.04
N LEU A 175 -17.64 -4.32 6.11
CA LEU A 175 -16.70 -4.55 7.21
C LEU A 175 -17.15 -3.95 8.55
N PHE A 176 -18.12 -3.04 8.55
CA PHE A 176 -18.77 -2.57 9.78
C PHE A 176 -19.40 -3.72 10.58
N LEU A 177 -19.75 -4.84 9.93
CA LEU A 177 -20.26 -6.05 10.60
C LEU A 177 -19.22 -6.68 11.54
N ILE A 178 -17.91 -6.46 11.30
CA ILE A 178 -16.85 -6.88 12.22
C ILE A 178 -16.99 -6.11 13.54
N GLU A 179 -17.15 -4.77 13.47
CA GLU A 179 -17.37 -3.93 14.66
C GLU A 179 -18.61 -4.39 15.44
N GLU A 180 -19.72 -4.66 14.74
CA GLU A 180 -20.96 -5.13 15.38
C GLU A 180 -20.76 -6.42 16.18
N TYR A 181 -19.86 -7.30 15.72
CA TYR A 181 -19.50 -8.51 16.47
C TYR A 181 -18.57 -8.21 17.65
N ILE A 182 -17.55 -7.37 17.48
CA ILE A 182 -16.49 -7.20 18.50
C ILE A 182 -16.77 -6.08 19.53
N LYS A 183 -17.76 -5.21 19.31
CA LYS A 183 -17.98 -3.98 20.09
C LYS A 183 -18.11 -4.13 21.61
N ASP A 184 -18.51 -5.32 22.08
CA ASP A 184 -18.68 -5.66 23.49
C ASP A 184 -17.73 -6.78 23.94
N LYS A 185 -16.65 -7.03 23.17
CA LYS A 185 -15.69 -8.13 23.37
C LYS A 185 -14.26 -7.60 23.54
N PRO A 186 -13.84 -7.26 24.79
CA PRO A 186 -12.51 -6.74 25.07
C PRO A 186 -11.36 -7.62 24.55
N GLU A 187 -11.57 -8.93 24.47
CA GLU A 187 -10.60 -9.90 23.95
C GLU A 187 -10.24 -9.69 22.47
N TYR A 188 -11.13 -9.07 21.68
CA TYR A 188 -10.89 -8.68 20.29
C TYR A 188 -10.52 -7.19 20.18
N LEU A 189 -11.23 -6.31 20.89
CA LEU A 189 -11.01 -4.87 20.84
C LEU A 189 -9.58 -4.48 21.20
N LYS A 190 -8.94 -5.20 22.14
CA LYS A 190 -7.56 -4.94 22.55
C LYS A 190 -6.54 -4.93 21.40
N TYR A 191 -6.80 -5.63 20.28
CA TYR A 191 -5.90 -5.64 19.12
C TYR A 191 -6.04 -4.40 18.23
N LEU A 192 -7.16 -3.68 18.34
CA LEU A 192 -7.35 -2.37 17.68
C LEU A 192 -6.88 -1.22 18.56
N THR A 193 -6.76 -1.45 19.87
CA THR A 193 -6.44 -0.41 20.86
C THR A 193 -5.07 -0.54 21.50
N ASN A 194 -4.34 -1.64 21.24
CA ASN A 194 -2.94 -1.81 21.64
C ASN A 194 -2.10 -2.35 20.49
N PRO A 195 -0.84 -1.88 20.37
CA PRO A 195 0.11 -2.52 19.49
C PRO A 195 0.37 -3.94 19.97
N SER A 196 0.82 -4.78 19.05
CA SER A 196 1.19 -6.16 19.37
C SER A 196 2.58 -6.51 18.87
N ILE A 197 3.08 -7.68 19.26
CA ILE A 197 4.40 -8.16 18.89
C ILE A 197 4.33 -9.62 18.43
N CYS A 198 5.03 -9.91 17.34
CA CYS A 198 5.24 -11.26 16.82
C CYS A 198 6.35 -11.99 17.61
N ASP A 199 6.38 -13.32 17.52
CA ASP A 199 7.43 -14.15 18.11
C ASP A 199 8.85 -13.79 17.63
N ASN A 200 8.98 -13.24 16.41
CA ASN A 200 10.25 -12.77 15.86
C ASN A 200 10.64 -11.34 16.31
N GLY A 201 9.86 -10.73 17.21
CA GLY A 201 10.08 -9.39 17.75
C GLY A 201 9.75 -8.25 16.78
N LEU A 202 9.03 -8.49 15.68
CA LEU A 202 8.44 -7.43 14.87
C LEU A 202 7.19 -6.90 15.57
N LYS A 203 7.10 -5.59 15.74
CA LYS A 203 5.93 -4.93 16.35
C LYS A 203 4.87 -4.66 15.29
N LEU A 204 3.60 -4.66 15.68
CA LEU A 204 2.46 -4.55 14.79
C LEU A 204 1.46 -3.49 15.26
N ILE A 205 0.95 -2.69 14.32
CA ILE A 205 -0.18 -1.78 14.52
C ILE A 205 -1.28 -2.18 13.56
N PHE A 206 -2.49 -2.37 14.05
CA PHE A 206 -3.64 -2.74 13.21
C PHE A 206 -4.49 -1.51 12.84
N ARG A 207 -4.72 -1.31 11.54
CA ARG A 207 -5.74 -0.40 10.99
C ARG A 207 -7.04 -1.16 10.70
N SER A 208 -8.20 -0.47 10.71
CA SER A 208 -9.49 -1.11 10.39
C SER A 208 -10.46 -0.19 9.65
N ASP A 209 -11.20 -0.78 8.71
CA ASP A 209 -12.18 -0.09 7.88
C ASP A 209 -13.45 0.27 8.65
N CYS A 210 -13.70 -0.34 9.81
CA CYS A 210 -14.83 0.06 10.65
C CYS A 210 -14.75 1.53 11.09
N MET A 211 -13.53 2.08 11.19
CA MET A 211 -13.28 3.51 11.39
C MET A 211 -13.05 4.22 10.05
N ALA A 212 -12.12 3.71 9.24
CA ALA A 212 -11.64 4.42 8.06
C ALA A 212 -12.72 4.63 6.99
N ASN A 213 -13.63 3.68 6.81
CA ASN A 213 -14.69 3.81 5.81
C ASN A 213 -15.63 4.99 6.15
N LEU A 214 -16.05 5.13 7.41
CA LEU A 214 -16.89 6.26 7.83
C LEU A 214 -16.18 7.60 7.59
N LEU A 215 -14.88 7.67 7.91
CA LEU A 215 -14.07 8.87 7.67
C LEU A 215 -13.93 9.18 6.18
N LEU A 216 -13.72 8.17 5.33
CA LEU A 216 -13.61 8.33 3.88
C LEU A 216 -14.91 8.86 3.27
N TRP A 217 -16.06 8.35 3.71
CA TRP A 217 -17.36 8.86 3.27
C TRP A 217 -17.60 10.31 3.71
N TYR A 218 -17.19 10.67 4.93
CA TYR A 218 -17.21 12.07 5.38
C TYR A 218 -16.29 12.95 4.54
N LEU A 219 -15.06 12.50 4.30
CA LEU A 219 -14.04 13.19 3.53
C LEU A 219 -14.56 13.56 2.13
N MET A 220 -15.24 12.62 1.47
CA MET A 220 -15.81 12.84 0.14
C MET A 220 -17.14 13.60 0.16
N GLY A 221 -17.89 13.57 1.26
CA GLY A 221 -19.19 14.23 1.36
C GLY A 221 -20.23 13.66 0.38
N ALA A 222 -20.01 12.43 -0.11
CA ALA A 222 -20.84 11.82 -1.12
C ALA A 222 -22.17 11.30 -0.53
N THR A 223 -23.23 11.40 -1.34
CA THR A 223 -24.59 10.96 -1.03
C THR A 223 -25.14 9.98 -2.06
N GLU A 224 -24.29 9.45 -2.92
CA GLU A 224 -24.66 8.44 -3.91
C GLU A 224 -24.54 7.04 -3.26
N GLY A 225 -25.20 6.04 -3.86
CA GLY A 225 -25.08 4.63 -3.48
C GLY A 225 -25.69 4.27 -2.12
N VAL A 226 -24.86 3.85 -1.15
CA VAL A 226 -25.33 3.20 0.09
C VAL A 226 -25.86 4.16 1.16
N ARG A 227 -25.75 5.48 0.96
CA ARG A 227 -26.28 6.49 1.88
C ARG A 227 -27.05 7.57 1.13
N ASN A 228 -28.27 7.89 1.59
CA ASN A 228 -29.08 8.99 1.04
C ASN A 228 -28.66 10.38 1.56
N GLU A 229 -27.93 10.42 2.67
CA GLU A 229 -27.44 11.65 3.31
C GLU A 229 -25.94 11.53 3.55
N ALA A 230 -25.23 12.64 3.36
CA ALA A 230 -23.80 12.73 3.64
C ALA A 230 -23.53 12.39 5.11
N VAL A 231 -22.36 11.80 5.39
CA VAL A 231 -21.93 11.61 6.77
C VAL A 231 -21.84 12.98 7.43
N ARG A 232 -22.49 13.13 8.58
CA ARG A 232 -22.54 14.41 9.30
C ARG A 232 -21.38 14.54 10.29
N TYR A 233 -21.05 15.78 10.62
CA TYR A 233 -20.01 16.10 11.60
C TYR A 233 -20.25 15.40 12.95
N GLU A 234 -21.51 15.32 13.39
CA GLU A 234 -21.89 14.67 14.66
C GLU A 234 -21.69 13.15 14.62
N GLU A 235 -21.74 12.52 13.45
CA GLU A 235 -21.46 11.08 13.30
C GLU A 235 -19.96 10.80 13.53
N ILE A 236 -19.09 11.67 12.98
CA ILE A 236 -17.65 11.58 13.19
C ILE A 236 -17.29 11.84 14.65
N GLN A 237 -17.87 12.88 15.26
CA GLN A 237 -17.71 13.15 16.69
C GLN A 237 -18.17 11.96 17.55
N SER A 238 -19.32 11.36 17.24
CA SER A 238 -19.84 10.19 17.95
C SER A 238 -18.95 8.97 17.79
N MET A 239 -18.36 8.77 16.60
CA MET A 239 -17.40 7.71 16.33
C MET A 239 -16.15 7.89 17.21
N PHE A 240 -15.56 9.08 17.24
CA PHE A 240 -14.37 9.36 18.08
C PHE A 240 -14.66 9.21 19.56
N CYS A 241 -15.77 9.74 20.08
CA CYS A 241 -16.15 9.57 21.49
C CYS A 241 -16.26 8.09 21.89
N ARG A 242 -16.87 7.27 21.03
CA ARG A 242 -17.05 5.83 21.25
C ARG A 242 -15.72 5.09 21.27
N TRP A 243 -14.85 5.36 20.29
CA TRP A 243 -13.54 4.74 20.22
C TRP A 243 -12.57 5.25 21.29
N ASN A 244 -12.75 6.49 21.76
CA ASN A 244 -11.98 7.01 22.90
C ASN A 244 -12.31 6.22 24.17
N ALA A 245 -13.60 5.98 24.44
CA ALA A 245 -14.03 5.15 25.57
C ALA A 245 -13.47 3.72 25.46
N ARG A 246 -13.57 3.07 24.28
CA ARG A 246 -13.02 1.73 24.06
C ARG A 246 -11.50 1.68 24.22
N ALA A 247 -10.79 2.69 23.72
CA ALA A 247 -9.35 2.79 23.87
C ALA A 247 -8.97 2.97 25.35
N GLN A 248 -9.68 3.80 26.11
CA GLN A 248 -9.44 3.92 27.56
C GLN A 248 -9.69 2.62 28.33
N GLU A 249 -10.67 1.82 27.89
CA GLU A 249 -11.03 0.55 28.53
C GLU A 249 -10.03 -0.56 28.20
N THR A 250 -9.66 -0.68 26.93
CA THR A 250 -8.96 -1.88 26.42
C THR A 250 -7.53 -1.63 26.00
N GLY A 251 -7.06 -0.38 25.91
CA GLY A 251 -5.72 -0.06 25.46
C GLY A 251 -5.29 1.39 25.59
N SER A 252 -4.67 1.93 24.54
CA SER A 252 -4.02 3.25 24.61
C SER A 252 -3.99 4.05 23.31
N PHE A 253 -4.45 3.50 22.19
CA PHE A 253 -4.51 4.25 20.92
C PHE A 253 -5.65 3.78 20.02
N ILE A 254 -5.85 4.48 18.90
CA ILE A 254 -6.55 3.98 17.71
C ILE A 254 -5.83 4.46 16.45
N MET A 255 -6.06 3.77 15.34
CA MET A 255 -5.62 4.17 13.99
C MET A 255 -6.83 4.24 13.06
N PRO A 256 -7.59 5.36 13.11
CA PRO A 256 -8.86 5.46 12.40
C PRO A 256 -8.70 5.75 10.91
N TYR A 257 -7.52 6.20 10.46
CA TYR A 257 -7.26 6.53 9.07
C TYR A 257 -5.93 5.94 8.63
N ALA A 258 -6.00 4.99 7.69
CA ALA A 258 -4.88 4.42 6.97
C ALA A 258 -5.35 4.13 5.54
N GLU A 259 -5.44 5.19 4.74
CA GLU A 259 -6.12 5.25 3.44
C GLU A 259 -5.30 6.05 2.44
N ASP A 260 -5.65 5.89 1.16
CA ASP A 260 -4.95 6.53 0.03
C ASP A 260 -4.85 8.05 0.27
N ALA A 261 -3.63 8.59 0.25
CA ALA A 261 -3.37 10.02 0.48
C ALA A 261 -4.00 10.89 -0.61
N GLU A 262 -4.25 10.32 -1.79
CA GLU A 262 -4.86 10.98 -2.93
C GLU A 262 -6.33 11.34 -2.69
N TYR A 263 -7.01 10.74 -1.69
CA TYR A 263 -8.34 11.19 -1.25
C TYR A 263 -8.34 12.57 -0.58
N ILE A 264 -7.18 13.06 -0.15
CA ILE A 264 -7.04 14.37 0.46
C ILE A 264 -6.66 15.34 -0.66
N GLY A 265 -7.65 16.02 -1.24
CA GLY A 265 -7.51 16.97 -2.34
C GLY A 265 -8.08 16.48 -3.69
N SER A 266 -8.37 15.19 -3.82
CA SER A 266 -9.01 14.63 -5.01
C SER A 266 -10.00 13.51 -4.67
N SER A 267 -10.81 13.09 -5.64
CA SER A 267 -11.71 11.94 -5.49
C SER A 267 -10.99 10.60 -5.57
N ALA A 268 -9.72 10.57 -6.00
CA ALA A 268 -8.93 9.37 -6.28
C ALA A 268 -9.80 8.25 -6.90
N TYR A 269 -10.01 7.15 -6.16
CA TYR A 269 -10.79 5.99 -6.58
C TYR A 269 -12.19 5.89 -5.98
N PHE A 270 -12.67 6.94 -5.31
CA PHE A 270 -13.87 6.86 -4.49
C PHE A 270 -15.09 6.47 -5.33
N TYR A 271 -15.32 7.17 -6.43
CA TYR A 271 -16.47 6.91 -7.30
C TYR A 271 -16.39 5.55 -8.01
N VAL A 272 -15.19 5.04 -8.25
CA VAL A 272 -14.96 3.69 -8.80
C VAL A 272 -15.32 2.64 -7.75
N LYS A 273 -14.71 2.73 -6.56
CA LYS A 273 -14.91 1.75 -5.47
C LYS A 273 -16.35 1.75 -4.96
N GLN A 274 -17.01 2.91 -4.93
CA GLN A 274 -18.34 3.05 -4.31
C GLN A 274 -19.51 2.99 -5.30
N PHE A 275 -19.32 3.43 -6.54
CA PHE A 275 -20.39 3.56 -7.53
C PHE A 275 -20.09 2.89 -8.88
N ASN A 276 -18.93 2.26 -9.04
CA ASN A 276 -18.47 1.69 -10.30
C ASN A 276 -18.53 2.71 -11.46
N GLN A 277 -18.20 3.97 -11.18
CA GLN A 277 -18.14 5.07 -12.15
C GLN A 277 -16.68 5.34 -12.53
N ALA A 278 -16.40 5.52 -13.83
CA ALA A 278 -15.07 5.83 -14.36
C ALA A 278 -14.65 7.29 -14.11
N ARG A 279 -14.64 7.70 -12.83
CA ARG A 279 -14.28 9.04 -12.36
C ARG A 279 -13.06 8.92 -11.46
N PHE A 280 -11.95 9.49 -11.91
CA PHE A 280 -10.63 9.30 -11.31
C PHE A 280 -9.97 10.64 -11.05
N PHE A 281 -9.45 10.84 -9.84
CA PHE A 281 -8.62 12.00 -9.48
C PHE A 281 -9.24 13.36 -9.87
N GLU A 282 -10.57 13.47 -9.74
CA GLU A 282 -11.26 14.75 -9.89
C GLU A 282 -10.91 15.65 -8.71
N GLU A 283 -10.85 16.97 -8.92
CA GLU A 283 -10.55 17.90 -7.84
C GLU A 283 -11.65 17.90 -6.77
N GLU A 284 -11.27 17.63 -5.53
CA GLU A 284 -12.18 17.59 -4.38
C GLU A 284 -11.62 18.49 -3.27
N GLY A 285 -11.54 19.79 -3.52
CA GLY A 285 -10.90 20.75 -2.59
C GLY A 285 -11.51 20.75 -1.18
N ASP A 286 -12.81 20.46 -1.05
CA ASP A 286 -13.50 20.34 0.24
C ASP A 286 -13.00 19.16 1.08
N SER A 287 -12.44 18.12 0.46
CA SER A 287 -11.85 16.99 1.21
C SER A 287 -10.71 17.44 2.12
N LEU A 288 -9.91 18.45 1.72
CA LEU A 288 -8.84 18.99 2.58
C LEU A 288 -9.43 19.61 3.86
N LYS A 289 -10.50 20.40 3.71
CA LYS A 289 -11.24 21.00 4.82
C LYS A 289 -11.82 19.91 5.73
N ARG A 290 -12.46 18.89 5.16
CA ARG A 290 -13.07 17.79 5.92
C ARG A 290 -12.01 16.91 6.60
N PHE A 291 -10.84 16.72 6.00
CA PHE A 291 -9.72 16.06 6.66
C PHE A 291 -9.25 16.85 7.88
N LYS A 292 -9.13 18.17 7.77
CA LYS A 292 -8.84 19.03 8.93
C LYS A 292 -9.89 18.86 10.04
N GLU A 293 -11.17 18.89 9.68
CA GLU A 293 -12.27 18.68 10.64
C GLU A 293 -12.18 17.31 11.33
N ILE A 294 -11.83 16.25 10.61
CA ILE A 294 -11.59 14.91 11.19
C ILE A 294 -10.43 14.96 12.20
N MET A 295 -9.31 15.59 11.85
CA MET A 295 -8.14 15.73 12.73
C MET A 295 -8.50 16.50 14.01
N ASP A 296 -9.16 17.65 13.86
CA ASP A 296 -9.60 18.50 14.98
C ASP A 296 -10.58 17.76 15.88
N LEU A 297 -11.59 17.08 15.31
CA LEU A 297 -12.55 16.28 16.05
C LEU A 297 -11.89 15.19 16.89
N SER A 298 -10.84 14.53 16.38
CA SER A 298 -10.11 13.54 17.17
C SER A 298 -9.50 14.16 18.43
N ILE A 299 -8.93 15.37 18.32
CA ILE A 299 -8.32 16.10 19.44
C ILE A 299 -9.39 16.56 20.42
N GLU A 300 -10.49 17.12 19.92
CA GLU A 300 -11.64 17.58 20.71
C GLU A 300 -12.31 16.43 21.47
N SER A 301 -12.35 15.23 20.87
CA SER A 301 -12.80 14.00 21.53
C SER A 301 -11.78 13.41 22.54
N GLY A 302 -10.68 14.10 22.79
CA GLY A 302 -9.74 13.79 23.87
C GLY A 302 -8.56 12.91 23.47
N PHE A 303 -8.32 12.69 22.18
CA PHE A 303 -7.12 12.00 21.71
C PHE A 303 -5.89 12.92 21.70
N VAL A 304 -4.71 12.30 21.73
CA VAL A 304 -3.43 12.95 21.49
C VAL A 304 -2.89 12.49 20.14
N PRO A 305 -2.71 13.37 19.14
CA PRO A 305 -2.08 13.01 17.88
C PRO A 305 -0.68 12.45 18.11
N ALA A 306 -0.37 11.34 17.46
CA ALA A 306 0.91 10.65 17.61
C ALA A 306 1.32 9.96 16.33
N THR A 307 2.63 9.82 16.16
CA THR A 307 3.24 8.96 15.16
C THR A 307 3.16 7.48 15.58
N PRO A 308 3.25 6.52 14.63
CA PRO A 308 3.37 5.10 14.95
C PRO A 308 4.43 4.76 16.02
N SER A 309 5.64 5.31 15.93
CA SER A 309 6.71 5.05 16.90
C SER A 309 6.40 5.62 18.28
N GLU A 310 5.80 6.81 18.36
CA GLU A 310 5.37 7.37 19.65
C GLU A 310 4.31 6.50 20.33
N VAL A 311 3.41 5.86 19.57
CA VAL A 311 2.48 4.87 20.14
C VAL A 311 3.26 3.68 20.69
N MET A 312 4.18 3.13 19.90
CA MET A 312 5.03 1.99 20.28
C MET A 312 5.87 2.22 21.54
N GLU A 313 6.36 3.43 21.75
CA GLU A 313 7.17 3.79 22.93
C GLU A 313 6.35 3.87 24.22
N SER A 314 5.06 4.19 24.12
CA SER A 314 4.21 4.48 25.29
C SER A 314 3.22 3.38 25.65
N ALA A 315 2.91 2.50 24.71
CA ALA A 315 1.87 1.50 24.86
C ALA A 315 2.41 0.17 25.39
N GLU A 316 1.54 -0.59 26.06
CA GLU A 316 1.81 -1.99 26.35
C GLU A 316 1.75 -2.82 25.05
N LEU A 317 2.72 -3.69 24.84
CA LEU A 317 2.78 -4.57 23.68
C LEU A 317 2.10 -5.90 24.00
N LEU A 318 1.06 -6.23 23.23
CA LEU A 318 0.39 -7.52 23.34
C LEU A 318 1.15 -8.60 22.58
N GLU A 319 1.43 -9.74 23.22
CA GLU A 319 1.81 -10.94 22.47
C GLU A 319 0.65 -11.37 21.57
N ASN A 320 0.93 -11.61 20.29
CA ASN A 320 -0.08 -12.01 19.32
C ASN A 320 0.18 -13.42 18.75
N PRO A 321 -0.37 -14.48 19.37
CA PRO A 321 -0.18 -15.86 18.90
C PRO A 321 -1.02 -16.21 17.67
N PHE A 322 -1.77 -15.24 17.12
CA PHE A 322 -2.69 -15.44 16.01
C PHE A 322 -2.11 -14.98 14.66
N ILE A 323 -0.90 -14.42 14.62
CA ILE A 323 -0.28 -13.90 13.39
C ILE A 323 -0.10 -14.98 12.31
N LEU A 324 0.34 -16.19 12.70
CA LEU A 324 0.43 -17.33 11.78
C LEU A 324 -0.92 -17.97 11.44
N LYS A 325 -2.02 -17.47 12.02
CA LYS A 325 -3.39 -17.92 11.73
C LYS A 325 -4.15 -16.98 10.80
N ILE A 326 -3.56 -15.84 10.43
CA ILE A 326 -4.12 -14.99 9.37
C ILE A 326 -4.03 -15.77 8.05
N GLU A 327 -5.11 -15.80 7.27
CA GLU A 327 -5.17 -16.59 6.05
C GLU A 327 -4.09 -16.20 5.03
N ASN A 328 -3.45 -17.21 4.45
CA ASN A 328 -2.52 -17.01 3.35
C ASN A 328 -3.28 -16.56 2.09
N GLY A 329 -2.93 -15.37 1.60
CA GLY A 329 -3.56 -14.71 0.49
C GLY A 329 -4.67 -13.74 0.90
N ALA A 330 -4.82 -13.39 2.18
CA ALA A 330 -5.66 -12.25 2.57
C ALA A 330 -5.06 -10.92 2.06
N ALA A 331 -5.90 -9.90 1.91
CA ALA A 331 -5.54 -8.52 1.64
C ALA A 331 -6.55 -7.59 2.33
N TRP A 332 -6.22 -6.32 2.50
CA TRP A 332 -7.10 -5.33 3.13
C TRP A 332 -8.46 -5.21 2.45
N HIS A 333 -9.38 -4.48 3.10
CA HIS A 333 -10.73 -4.25 2.63
C HIS A 333 -11.57 -5.54 2.46
N GLY A 334 -11.18 -6.61 3.17
CA GLY A 334 -11.84 -7.92 3.09
C GLY A 334 -11.66 -8.62 1.74
N GLY A 335 -10.64 -8.22 0.98
CA GLY A 335 -10.25 -8.84 -0.28
C GLY A 335 -9.24 -9.97 -0.10
N THR A 336 -8.72 -10.47 -1.22
CA THR A 336 -7.63 -11.46 -1.23
C THR A 336 -6.52 -11.02 -2.17
N ALA A 337 -5.26 -11.21 -1.77
CA ALA A 337 -4.11 -10.99 -2.65
C ALA A 337 -4.16 -11.90 -3.90
N LYS A 338 -4.90 -13.02 -3.82
CA LYS A 338 -5.15 -13.92 -4.95
C LYS A 338 -6.00 -13.30 -6.05
N ALA A 339 -6.84 -12.31 -5.74
CA ALA A 339 -7.58 -11.56 -6.75
C ALA A 339 -6.64 -10.86 -7.74
N TRP A 340 -5.48 -10.37 -7.28
CA TRP A 340 -4.46 -9.79 -8.16
C TRP A 340 -3.78 -10.83 -9.07
N LEU A 341 -3.69 -12.10 -8.67
CA LEU A 341 -3.10 -13.16 -9.50
C LEU A 341 -4.02 -13.64 -10.62
N ASN A 342 -5.33 -13.48 -10.44
CA ASN A 342 -6.35 -14.02 -11.33
C ASN A 342 -6.82 -13.01 -12.39
N THR A 343 -6.21 -11.83 -12.48
CA THR A 343 -6.53 -10.87 -13.54
C THR A 343 -5.86 -11.27 -14.85
N ASP A 344 -6.48 -10.93 -15.97
CA ASP A 344 -5.94 -11.23 -17.31
C ASP A 344 -4.54 -10.62 -17.49
N GLN A 345 -4.32 -9.42 -16.92
CA GLN A 345 -3.02 -8.76 -16.92
C GLN A 345 -1.97 -9.58 -16.16
N ALA A 346 -2.29 -10.06 -14.95
CA ALA A 346 -1.38 -10.90 -14.17
C ALA A 346 -1.04 -12.21 -14.88
N LEU A 347 -2.05 -12.85 -15.49
CA LEU A 347 -1.89 -14.10 -16.24
C LEU A 347 -0.94 -13.95 -17.45
N GLN A 348 -0.80 -12.76 -18.02
CA GLN A 348 0.20 -12.49 -19.06
C GLN A 348 1.56 -11.99 -18.49
N LEU A 349 1.53 -11.01 -17.57
CA LEU A 349 2.73 -10.31 -17.11
C LEU A 349 3.58 -11.15 -16.14
N ASP A 350 2.96 -11.79 -15.15
CA ASP A 350 3.70 -12.45 -14.07
C ASP A 350 4.57 -13.63 -14.53
N PRO A 351 4.14 -14.48 -15.49
CA PRO A 351 5.01 -15.51 -16.05
C PRO A 351 6.29 -14.93 -16.68
N VAL A 352 6.19 -13.80 -17.39
CA VAL A 352 7.38 -13.18 -18.00
C VAL A 352 8.30 -12.59 -16.95
N CYS A 353 7.74 -11.94 -15.93
CA CYS A 353 8.54 -11.43 -14.82
C CYS A 353 9.34 -12.59 -14.18
N ARG A 354 8.71 -13.76 -13.96
CA ARG A 354 9.40 -14.96 -13.44
C ARG A 354 10.48 -15.45 -14.38
N MET A 355 10.20 -15.57 -15.68
CA MET A 355 11.21 -16.04 -16.66
C MET A 355 12.43 -15.11 -16.74
N ILE A 356 12.23 -13.79 -16.64
CA ILE A 356 13.35 -12.83 -16.62
C ILE A 356 14.15 -12.97 -15.32
N LEU A 357 13.48 -13.08 -14.16
CA LEU A 357 14.15 -13.31 -12.89
C LEU A 357 14.95 -14.62 -12.88
N GLU A 358 14.36 -15.73 -13.33
CA GLU A 358 15.04 -17.03 -13.48
C GLU A 358 16.24 -16.93 -14.43
N GLY A 359 16.15 -16.09 -15.47
CA GLY A 359 17.27 -15.79 -16.36
C GLY A 359 18.42 -15.07 -15.66
N ILE A 360 18.12 -14.05 -14.85
CA ILE A 360 19.09 -13.31 -14.03
C ILE A 360 19.79 -14.27 -13.05
N GLU A 361 19.00 -15.04 -12.30
CA GLU A 361 19.49 -16.03 -11.33
C GLU A 361 20.34 -17.12 -12.02
N GLY A 362 19.89 -17.62 -13.17
CA GLY A 362 20.59 -18.64 -13.94
C GLY A 362 21.93 -18.17 -14.50
N ILE A 363 22.01 -16.91 -14.97
CA ILE A 363 23.27 -16.30 -15.41
C ILE A 363 24.23 -16.13 -14.23
N ALA A 364 23.74 -15.60 -13.10
CA ALA A 364 24.54 -15.41 -11.90
C ALA A 364 25.09 -16.75 -11.37
N ALA A 365 24.24 -17.77 -11.29
CA ALA A 365 24.62 -19.12 -10.89
C ALA A 365 25.67 -19.75 -11.84
N TYR A 366 25.51 -19.59 -13.15
CA TYR A 366 26.49 -20.09 -14.13
C TYR A 366 27.86 -19.41 -13.97
N LYS A 367 27.85 -18.11 -13.68
CA LYS A 367 29.07 -17.32 -13.44
C LYS A 367 29.63 -17.46 -12.04
N GLN A 368 28.90 -18.09 -11.12
CA GLN A 368 29.26 -18.22 -9.71
C GLN A 368 29.49 -16.85 -9.06
N ILE A 369 28.65 -15.88 -9.43
CA ILE A 369 28.62 -14.54 -8.85
C ILE A 369 27.28 -14.32 -8.16
N ASP A 370 27.24 -13.36 -7.25
CA ASP A 370 25.97 -12.76 -6.85
C ASP A 370 25.52 -11.81 -7.97
N TRP A 371 24.23 -11.82 -8.33
CA TRP A 371 23.72 -10.91 -9.35
C TRP A 371 23.89 -9.44 -8.95
N HIS A 372 23.99 -9.14 -7.65
CA HIS A 372 24.32 -7.80 -7.13
C HIS A 372 25.71 -7.31 -7.52
N GLU A 373 26.65 -8.21 -7.82
CA GLU A 373 28.03 -7.85 -8.19
C GLU A 373 28.16 -7.36 -9.65
N SER A 374 27.14 -7.63 -10.48
CA SER A 374 27.04 -7.12 -11.84
C SER A 374 26.00 -6.00 -11.89
N GLU A 375 26.43 -4.77 -12.19
CA GLU A 375 25.51 -3.63 -12.28
C GLU A 375 24.43 -3.86 -13.35
N ALA A 376 24.76 -4.51 -14.47
CA ALA A 376 23.79 -4.84 -15.49
C ALA A 376 22.74 -5.87 -15.01
N LEU A 377 23.14 -6.93 -14.28
CA LEU A 377 22.18 -7.87 -13.69
C LEU A 377 21.35 -7.23 -12.58
N ALA A 378 21.96 -6.41 -11.72
CA ALA A 378 21.26 -5.66 -10.69
C ALA A 378 20.26 -4.66 -11.31
N ALA A 379 20.62 -4.00 -12.41
CA ALA A 379 19.72 -3.14 -13.16
C ALA A 379 18.57 -3.93 -13.82
N ALA A 380 18.85 -5.11 -14.36
CA ALA A 380 17.83 -6.02 -14.89
C ALA A 380 16.85 -6.44 -13.80
N PHE A 381 17.37 -6.80 -12.62
CA PHE A 381 16.56 -7.15 -11.46
C PHE A 381 15.65 -5.99 -11.04
N ARG A 382 16.21 -4.78 -10.87
CA ARG A 382 15.41 -3.58 -10.55
C ARG A 382 14.31 -3.34 -11.59
N ALA A 383 14.61 -3.47 -12.87
CA ALA A 383 13.63 -3.30 -13.94
C ALA A 383 12.53 -4.38 -13.92
N VAL A 384 12.84 -5.66 -13.71
CA VAL A 384 11.81 -6.70 -13.63
C VAL A 384 10.91 -6.53 -12.40
N THR A 385 11.44 -6.03 -11.27
CA THR A 385 10.61 -5.71 -10.09
C THR A 385 9.61 -4.59 -10.35
N GLU A 386 9.95 -3.61 -11.20
CA GLU A 386 8.99 -2.58 -11.64
C GLU A 386 7.89 -3.17 -12.52
N GLY A 387 8.21 -4.19 -13.32
CA GLY A 387 7.25 -4.97 -14.09
C GLY A 387 6.23 -5.75 -13.24
N TRP A 388 6.48 -5.94 -11.94
CA TRP A 388 5.57 -6.59 -10.97
C TRP A 388 4.63 -5.64 -10.22
N VAL A 389 4.60 -4.34 -10.57
CA VAL A 389 3.72 -3.36 -9.91
C VAL A 389 2.26 -3.83 -9.90
N SER A 390 1.61 -3.77 -8.73
CA SER A 390 0.27 -4.32 -8.53
C SER A 390 -0.80 -3.52 -9.28
N ASP A 391 -0.58 -2.22 -9.49
CA ASP A 391 -1.46 -1.30 -10.20
C ASP A 391 -1.58 -1.59 -11.70
N ALA A 392 -0.68 -2.41 -12.27
CA ALA A 392 -0.84 -2.95 -13.63
C ALA A 392 -1.71 -4.23 -13.66
N ARG A 393 -2.10 -4.77 -12.50
CA ARG A 393 -2.99 -5.94 -12.36
C ARG A 393 -4.37 -5.56 -11.86
N TRP A 394 -4.46 -4.52 -11.03
CA TRP A 394 -5.68 -4.13 -10.32
C TRP A 394 -6.33 -2.89 -10.93
N PRO A 395 -7.67 -2.79 -10.94
CA PRO A 395 -8.66 -3.76 -10.43
C PRO A 395 -9.00 -4.93 -11.36
N PRO A 396 -9.58 -6.03 -10.82
CA PRO A 396 -10.13 -7.14 -11.62
C PRO A 396 -11.40 -6.73 -12.36
N ALA A 397 -11.88 -7.60 -13.26
CA ALA A 397 -13.14 -7.42 -13.95
C ALA A 397 -14.33 -7.21 -12.96
N PRO A 398 -15.36 -6.43 -13.34
CA PRO A 398 -15.58 -5.81 -14.66
C PRO A 398 -14.82 -4.50 -14.89
N THR A 399 -14.08 -3.99 -13.90
CA THR A 399 -13.18 -2.85 -14.05
C THR A 399 -11.86 -3.32 -14.72
N SER A 400 -10.85 -2.47 -14.82
CA SER A 400 -9.50 -2.85 -15.21
C SER A 400 -8.49 -1.84 -14.66
N PRO A 401 -7.19 -2.19 -14.59
CA PRO A 401 -6.13 -1.18 -14.52
C PRO A 401 -6.23 -0.19 -15.67
N GLY A 402 -5.49 0.92 -15.62
CA GLY A 402 -5.35 1.79 -16.80
C GLY A 402 -4.47 1.12 -17.85
N ARG A 403 -4.80 1.27 -19.14
CA ARG A 403 -3.96 0.71 -20.23
C ARG A 403 -2.52 1.19 -20.15
N PHE A 404 -2.32 2.44 -19.75
CA PHE A 404 -0.99 3.03 -19.58
C PHE A 404 -0.24 2.43 -18.37
N ASN A 405 -0.90 2.01 -17.29
CA ASN A 405 -0.24 1.29 -16.19
C ASN A 405 0.35 -0.02 -16.70
N VAL A 406 -0.40 -0.73 -17.56
CA VAL A 406 0.07 -1.97 -18.21
C VAL A 406 1.23 -1.69 -19.16
N LYS A 407 1.19 -0.60 -19.92
CA LYS A 407 2.32 -0.17 -20.77
C LYS A 407 3.58 0.11 -19.95
N GLU A 408 3.49 0.83 -18.83
CA GLU A 408 4.64 1.09 -17.96
C GLU A 408 5.28 -0.21 -17.45
N ALA A 409 4.46 -1.20 -17.09
CA ALA A 409 4.93 -2.52 -16.68
C ALA A 409 5.63 -3.26 -17.85
N LEU A 410 5.06 -3.23 -19.06
CA LEU A 410 5.68 -3.83 -20.25
C LEU A 410 7.01 -3.16 -20.60
N GLU A 411 7.07 -1.82 -20.58
CA GLU A 411 8.30 -1.07 -20.81
C GLU A 411 9.39 -1.45 -19.79
N ALA A 412 9.01 -1.69 -18.52
CA ALA A 412 9.94 -2.19 -17.51
C ALA A 412 10.49 -3.58 -17.85
N LEU A 413 9.66 -4.47 -18.41
CA LEU A 413 10.09 -5.81 -18.81
C LEU A 413 10.97 -5.81 -20.07
N TYR A 414 10.69 -4.93 -21.05
CA TYR A 414 11.59 -4.70 -22.18
C TYR A 414 12.95 -4.19 -21.69
N ARG A 415 12.96 -3.17 -20.82
CA ARG A 415 14.20 -2.68 -20.18
C ARG A 415 14.93 -3.80 -19.45
N ALA A 416 14.22 -4.64 -18.71
CA ALA A 416 14.83 -5.76 -17.99
C ALA A 416 15.50 -6.75 -18.95
N ASN A 417 14.83 -7.14 -20.04
CA ASN A 417 15.38 -8.01 -21.07
C ASN A 417 16.64 -7.42 -21.72
N ASP A 418 16.63 -6.12 -22.03
CA ASP A 418 17.78 -5.42 -22.61
C ASP A 418 18.97 -5.42 -21.63
N ARG A 419 18.73 -5.17 -20.34
CA ARG A 419 19.77 -5.24 -19.30
C ARG A 419 20.33 -6.64 -19.10
N VAL A 420 19.52 -7.69 -19.24
CA VAL A 420 20.03 -9.07 -19.25
C VAL A 420 20.96 -9.30 -20.45
N ALA A 421 20.58 -8.79 -21.64
CA ALA A 421 21.43 -8.91 -22.84
C ALA A 421 22.78 -8.20 -22.66
N GLU A 422 22.76 -6.98 -22.12
CA GLU A 422 23.97 -6.22 -21.76
C GLU A 422 24.84 -7.00 -20.76
N ALA A 423 24.25 -7.53 -19.70
CA ALA A 423 24.96 -8.36 -18.73
C ALA A 423 25.62 -9.58 -19.36
N MET A 424 24.93 -10.26 -20.29
CA MET A 424 25.50 -11.39 -21.02
C MET A 424 26.70 -10.97 -21.89
N GLU A 425 26.70 -9.77 -22.46
CA GLU A 425 27.83 -9.21 -23.21
C GLU A 425 29.01 -8.86 -22.31
N GLU A 426 28.77 -8.13 -21.22
CA GLU A 426 29.80 -7.76 -20.24
C GLU A 426 30.48 -9.00 -19.62
N LEU A 427 29.70 -10.05 -19.38
CA LEU A 427 30.18 -11.32 -18.83
C LEU A 427 30.78 -12.25 -19.90
N GLY A 428 30.83 -11.85 -21.18
CA GLY A 428 31.42 -12.63 -22.27
C GLY A 428 30.68 -13.93 -22.60
N ILE A 429 29.36 -13.96 -22.40
CA ILE A 429 28.49 -15.14 -22.58
C ILE A 429 27.31 -14.92 -23.51
N SER A 430 27.31 -13.88 -24.35
CA SER A 430 26.22 -13.62 -25.33
C SER A 430 25.89 -14.79 -26.26
N GLY A 431 26.84 -15.72 -26.46
CA GLY A 431 26.63 -16.95 -27.22
C GLY A 431 25.87 -18.05 -26.47
N LEU A 432 25.81 -18.01 -25.13
CA LEU A 432 25.19 -19.03 -24.28
C LEU A 432 23.68 -18.84 -24.13
N ARG A 433 22.97 -18.82 -25.26
CA ARG A 433 21.53 -18.48 -25.34
C ARG A 433 20.60 -19.49 -24.67
N SER A 434 21.12 -20.65 -24.27
CA SER A 434 20.38 -21.62 -23.45
C SER A 434 20.27 -21.20 -21.98
N LEU A 435 21.13 -20.30 -21.49
CA LEU A 435 20.98 -19.69 -20.17
C LEU A 435 19.82 -18.69 -20.17
N TYR A 436 19.81 -17.82 -21.18
CA TYR A 436 18.75 -16.86 -21.44
C TYR A 436 18.83 -16.42 -22.91
N SER A 437 17.68 -16.22 -23.56
CA SER A 437 17.61 -15.79 -24.97
C SER A 437 16.88 -14.46 -25.06
N PRO A 438 17.60 -13.32 -25.13
CA PRO A 438 16.98 -12.01 -25.23
C PRO A 438 16.06 -11.86 -26.45
N ASN A 439 16.39 -12.55 -27.55
CA ASN A 439 15.60 -12.52 -28.79
C ASN A 439 14.27 -13.28 -28.66
N ILE A 440 14.27 -14.46 -28.02
CA ILE A 440 13.02 -15.21 -27.78
C ILE A 440 12.17 -14.46 -26.76
N MET A 441 12.79 -13.92 -25.70
CA MET A 441 12.07 -13.14 -24.71
C MET A 441 11.47 -11.86 -25.32
N SER A 442 12.18 -11.16 -26.20
CA SER A 442 11.63 -10.02 -26.95
C SER A 442 10.41 -10.44 -27.79
N SER A 443 10.44 -11.60 -28.45
CA SER A 443 9.26 -12.13 -29.15
C SER A 443 8.11 -12.50 -28.22
N GLN A 444 8.40 -13.02 -27.02
CA GLN A 444 7.39 -13.33 -26.00
C GLN A 444 6.73 -12.06 -25.46
N LEU A 445 7.53 -11.01 -25.21
CA LEU A 445 7.05 -9.69 -24.81
C LEU A 445 6.14 -9.08 -25.88
N GLY A 446 6.53 -9.18 -27.16
CA GLY A 446 5.70 -8.69 -28.27
C GLY A 446 4.31 -9.34 -28.34
N LEU A 447 4.23 -10.67 -28.16
CA LEU A 447 2.94 -11.38 -28.12
C LEU A 447 2.06 -10.94 -26.94
N ILE A 448 2.68 -10.76 -25.76
CA ILE A 448 1.95 -10.34 -24.57
C ILE A 448 1.49 -8.89 -24.70
N GLU A 449 2.35 -8.01 -25.22
CA GLU A 449 1.99 -6.63 -25.51
C GLU A 449 0.81 -6.57 -26.49
N GLU A 450 0.84 -7.32 -27.59
CA GLU A 450 -0.29 -7.41 -28.54
C GLU A 450 -1.59 -7.77 -27.81
N ARG A 451 -1.59 -8.86 -27.04
CA ARG A 451 -2.76 -9.32 -26.29
C ARG A 451 -3.27 -8.28 -25.29
N LEU A 452 -2.37 -7.73 -24.48
CA LEU A 452 -2.72 -6.75 -23.45
C LEU A 452 -3.19 -5.43 -24.08
N MET A 453 -2.67 -5.05 -25.25
CA MET A 453 -3.09 -3.84 -25.95
C MET A 453 -4.37 -4.04 -26.77
N GLU A 454 -4.77 -5.27 -27.07
CA GLU A 454 -6.06 -5.56 -27.70
C GLU A 454 -7.23 -5.69 -26.71
N MET A 455 -6.94 -5.87 -25.41
CA MET A 455 -7.96 -5.89 -24.37
C MET A 455 -8.75 -4.59 -24.33
N ARG A 456 -9.99 -4.67 -23.86
CA ARG A 456 -10.82 -3.51 -23.50
C ARG A 456 -10.48 -3.08 -22.08
N TYR A 457 -10.37 -1.78 -21.88
CA TYR A 457 -10.06 -1.19 -20.58
C TYR A 457 -11.21 -0.30 -20.11
N PHE A 458 -11.49 -0.35 -18.82
CA PHE A 458 -12.67 0.25 -18.19
C PHE A 458 -12.76 1.77 -18.39
N GLU A 459 -11.64 2.48 -18.46
CA GLU A 459 -11.61 3.92 -18.72
C GLU A 459 -11.90 4.33 -20.17
N GLU A 460 -12.03 3.35 -21.07
CA GLU A 460 -12.30 3.55 -22.50
C GLU A 460 -13.77 3.32 -22.86
N GLU A 461 -14.58 2.84 -21.91
CA GLU A 461 -16.04 2.71 -21.99
C GLU A 461 -16.74 3.97 -21.48
#